data_AF-D9PIH7-F1
#
_entry.id   AF-D9PIH7-F1
#
_cell.length_a   1.000
_cell.length_b   1.000
_cell.length_c   1.000
_cell.angle_alpha   90.00
_cell.angle_beta   90.00
_cell.angle_gamma   90.00
#
_symmetry.space_group_name_H-M   'P 1'
#
loop_
_entity.id
_entity.type
_entity.pdbx_description
1 polymer ?
#
loop_
_entity_poly.entity_id
_entity_poly.type
_entity_poly.pdbx_seq_one_letter_code
_entity_poly.pdbx_strand_id
1 'polypeptide(L)'
;MSGDFDINDIAGDSNAGAYRKQEVRSGPPLDYVSEKMEIALVDLHHAIHRLQRLVLDSDTGDIAVSSAMSAFRHELVAFCALHNMLGLANDPQLVKRLLVLSPGEFEDWLTATRSEGSVTG
;
A
#
# COMPACT_ATOMS: atom_id res chain seq x y z
N MET A 1 -36.05 -5.92 -23.55
CA MET A 1 -35.40 -4.62 -23.37
C MET A 1 -34.38 -4.81 -22.27
N SER A 2 -33.15 -5.14 -22.67
CA SER A 2 -32.03 -5.35 -21.76
C SER A 2 -31.48 -3.96 -21.44
N GLY A 3 -31.47 -3.57 -20.16
CA GLY A 3 -31.01 -2.25 -19.74
C GLY A 3 -29.57 -2.03 -20.18
N ASP A 4 -29.33 -0.88 -20.81
CA ASP A 4 -28.00 -0.39 -21.15
C ASP A 4 -27.23 -0.23 -19.83
N PHE A 5 -26.16 -1.00 -19.68
CA PHE A 5 -25.25 -0.91 -18.55
C PHE A 5 -24.32 0.28 -18.80
N ASP A 6 -24.56 1.39 -18.12
CA ASP A 6 -23.70 2.59 -18.21
C ASP A 6 -22.49 2.42 -17.28
N ILE A 7 -21.30 2.36 -17.86
CA ILE A 7 -20.04 2.28 -17.11
C ILE A 7 -19.77 3.53 -16.25
N ASN A 8 -20.44 4.65 -16.56
CA ASN A 8 -20.36 5.89 -15.78
C ASN A 8 -21.15 5.82 -14.46
N ASP A 9 -22.11 4.90 -14.32
CA ASP A 9 -22.79 4.62 -13.03
C ASP A 9 -21.86 3.89 -12.04
N ILE A 10 -20.79 3.25 -12.53
CA ILE A 10 -19.80 2.54 -11.71
C ILE A 10 -18.61 3.43 -11.35
N ALA A 11 -18.20 4.30 -12.28
CA ALA A 11 -17.00 5.10 -12.15
C ALA A 11 -17.22 6.50 -11.59
N GLY A 12 -18.46 6.86 -11.21
CA GLY A 12 -18.83 8.19 -10.69
C GLY A 12 -17.74 8.81 -9.81
N ASP A 13 -17.43 10.07 -10.10
CA ASP A 13 -16.25 10.86 -9.68
C ASP A 13 -15.59 10.38 -8.36
N SER A 14 -14.77 9.33 -8.47
CA SER A 14 -14.40 8.51 -7.31
C SER A 14 -13.45 9.23 -6.34
N ASN A 15 -12.97 10.42 -6.73
CA ASN A 15 -12.05 11.23 -5.94
C ASN A 15 -12.51 12.69 -5.69
N ALA A 16 -13.56 13.22 -6.33
CA ALA A 16 -13.91 14.64 -6.14
C ALA A 16 -14.48 15.02 -4.76
N GLY A 17 -14.80 14.04 -3.92
CA GLY A 17 -15.38 14.24 -2.59
C GLY A 17 -14.56 13.70 -1.41
N ALA A 18 -13.62 12.77 -1.63
CA ALA A 18 -12.95 12.03 -0.56
C ALA A 18 -12.13 12.93 0.39
N TYR A 19 -11.70 14.11 -0.07
CA TYR A 19 -10.90 15.06 0.70
C TYR A 19 -11.72 16.19 1.36
N ARG A 20 -13.06 16.08 1.45
CA ARG A 20 -13.91 17.16 1.99
C ARG A 20 -14.34 16.98 3.44
N LYS A 21 -14.06 15.84 4.07
CA LYS A 21 -14.45 15.56 5.45
C LYS A 21 -13.27 15.82 6.38
N GLN A 22 -13.36 16.92 7.14
CA GLN A 22 -12.39 17.23 8.19
C GLN A 22 -12.72 16.37 9.41
N GLU A 23 -11.78 15.53 9.84
CA GLU A 23 -11.89 14.75 11.07
C GLU A 23 -10.82 15.20 12.05
N VAL A 24 -11.22 15.55 13.28
CA VAL A 24 -10.29 15.89 14.36
C VAL A 24 -9.98 14.60 15.11
N ARG A 25 -8.73 14.16 15.09
CA ARG A 25 -8.27 12.96 15.79
C ARG A 25 -7.52 13.34 17.06
N SER A 26 -7.91 12.78 18.19
CA SER A 26 -7.12 12.73 19.43
C SER A 26 -6.50 11.34 19.54
N GLY A 27 -5.27 11.21 19.04
CA GLY A 27 -4.56 9.93 18.96
C GLY A 27 -3.04 10.10 18.99
N PRO A 28 -2.27 9.01 18.89
CA PRO A 28 -0.82 9.09 18.79
C PRO A 28 -0.38 9.97 17.60
N PRO A 29 0.80 10.61 17.69
CA PRO A 29 1.34 11.42 16.60
C PRO A 29 1.40 10.65 15.28
N LEU A 30 1.14 11.32 14.15
CA LEU A 30 1.16 10.67 12.84
C LEU A 30 2.55 10.12 12.49
N ASP A 31 3.63 10.73 12.99
CA ASP A 31 4.99 10.22 12.82
C ASP A 31 5.18 8.85 13.48
N TYR A 32 4.58 8.64 14.66
CA TYR A 32 4.60 7.34 15.32
C TYR A 32 3.84 6.30 14.51
N VAL A 33 2.68 6.68 13.95
CA VAL A 33 1.91 5.79 13.07
C VAL A 33 2.73 5.46 11.82
N SER A 34 3.33 6.46 11.17
CA SER A 34 4.21 6.28 10.01
C SER A 34 5.34 5.29 10.30
N GLU A 35 6.06 5.47 11.42
CA GLU A 35 7.16 4.59 11.82
C GLU A 35 6.70 3.13 11.94
N LYS A 36 5.52 2.88 12.54
CA LYS A 36 5.00 1.51 12.68
C LYS A 36 4.58 0.90 11.35
N MET A 37 4.05 1.72 10.43
CA MET A 37 3.71 1.27 9.09
C MET A 37 4.95 0.94 8.26
N GLU A 38 6.02 1.73 8.38
CA GLU A 38 7.31 1.42 7.75
C GLU A 38 7.86 0.08 8.23
N ILE A 39 7.89 -0.14 9.55
CA ILE A 39 8.35 -1.40 10.14
C ILE A 39 7.51 -2.57 9.62
N ALA A 40 6.17 -2.43 9.61
CA ALA A 40 5.28 -3.47 9.11
C ALA A 40 5.52 -3.77 7.62
N LEU A 41 5.75 -2.75 6.80
CA LEU A 41 6.07 -2.91 5.38
C LEU A 41 7.40 -3.65 5.16
N VAL A 42 8.43 -3.32 5.92
CA VAL A 42 9.73 -4.00 5.87
C VAL A 42 9.60 -5.47 6.29
N ASP A 43 8.88 -5.75 7.39
CA ASP A 43 8.65 -7.11 7.86
C ASP A 43 7.85 -7.94 6.85
N LEU A 44 6.82 -7.36 6.22
CA LEU A 44 6.04 -8.00 5.17
C LEU A 44 6.88 -8.26 3.91
N HIS A 45 7.70 -7.29 3.49
CA HIS A 45 8.62 -7.46 2.36
C HIS A 45 9.56 -8.63 2.60
N HIS A 46 10.20 -8.68 3.78
CA HIS A 46 11.05 -9.79 4.18
C HIS A 46 10.29 -11.13 4.25
N ALA A 47 9.08 -11.14 4.79
CA ALA A 47 8.27 -12.35 4.92
C ALA A 47 7.91 -12.92 3.53
N ILE A 48 7.54 -12.08 2.57
CA ILE A 48 7.24 -12.50 1.19
C ILE A 48 8.47 -13.13 0.54
N HIS A 49 9.63 -12.48 0.62
CA HIS A 49 10.89 -13.02 0.07
C HIS A 49 11.29 -14.36 0.71
N ARG A 50 11.06 -14.52 2.02
CA ARG A 50 11.32 -15.80 2.71
C ARG A 50 10.32 -16.88 2.29
N LEU A 51 9.04 -16.56 2.23
CA LEU A 51 7.99 -17.50 1.83
C LEU A 51 8.23 -18.00 0.39
N GLN A 52 8.55 -17.11 -0.55
CA GLN A 52 8.85 -17.48 -1.93
C GLN A 52 10.08 -18.39 -2.07
N ARG A 53 11.04 -18.34 -1.13
CA ARG A 53 12.21 -19.24 -1.12
C ARG A 53 11.92 -20.61 -0.49
N LEU A 54 11.02 -20.65 0.49
CA LEU A 54 10.71 -21.86 1.26
C LEU A 54 9.63 -22.71 0.60
N VAL A 55 8.70 -22.07 -0.09
CA VAL A 55 7.59 -22.73 -0.78
C VAL A 55 8.02 -22.98 -2.23
N LEU A 56 8.69 -24.10 -2.45
CA LEU A 56 8.80 -24.68 -3.78
C LEU A 56 7.56 -25.54 -3.99
N ASP A 57 6.66 -25.11 -4.88
CA ASP A 57 5.53 -25.87 -5.43
C ASP A 57 4.61 -26.55 -4.39
N SER A 58 3.91 -25.76 -3.56
CA SER A 58 2.79 -26.28 -2.78
C SER A 58 1.61 -25.31 -2.77
N ASP A 59 0.40 -25.83 -3.00
CA ASP A 59 -0.85 -25.06 -2.97
C ASP A 59 -1.01 -24.23 -1.68
N THR A 60 -0.55 -24.79 -0.54
CA THR A 60 -0.61 -24.12 0.76
C THR A 60 0.30 -22.90 0.81
N GLY A 61 1.48 -22.98 0.21
CA GLY A 61 2.39 -21.85 0.21
C GLY A 61 2.08 -20.81 -0.86
N ASP A 62 1.44 -21.18 -1.98
CA ASP A 62 0.85 -20.21 -2.91
C ASP A 62 -0.21 -19.35 -2.22
N ILE A 63 -1.07 -19.97 -1.40
CA ILE A 63 -2.04 -19.26 -0.56
C ILE A 63 -1.31 -18.34 0.42
N ALA A 64 -0.28 -18.81 1.11
CA ALA A 64 0.47 -18.01 2.08
C ALA A 64 1.16 -16.79 1.42
N VAL A 65 1.78 -16.97 0.25
CA VAL A 65 2.39 -15.88 -0.52
C VAL A 65 1.34 -14.87 -0.96
N SER A 66 0.20 -15.34 -1.49
CA SER A 66 -0.91 -14.47 -1.90
C SER A 66 -1.48 -13.66 -0.73
N SER A 67 -1.67 -14.29 0.44
CA SER A 67 -2.11 -13.59 1.66
C SER A 67 -1.10 -12.54 2.12
N ALA A 68 0.20 -12.85 2.09
CA ALA A 68 1.25 -11.90 2.46
C ALA A 68 1.32 -10.72 1.47
N MET A 69 1.20 -10.97 0.17
CA MET A 69 1.14 -9.92 -0.86
C MET A 69 -0.08 -9.01 -0.67
N SER A 70 -1.23 -9.57 -0.29
CA SER A 70 -2.43 -8.80 0.03
C SER A 70 -2.24 -7.91 1.25
N ALA A 71 -1.64 -8.43 2.32
CA ALA A 71 -1.31 -7.64 3.51
C ALA A 71 -0.33 -6.49 3.18
N PHE A 72 0.73 -6.79 2.42
CA PHE A 72 1.68 -5.78 1.94
C PHE A 72 0.99 -4.69 1.13
N ARG A 73 0.08 -5.05 0.21
CA ARG A 73 -0.66 -4.08 -0.59
C ARG A 73 -1.51 -3.14 0.27
N HIS A 74 -2.25 -3.67 1.24
CA HIS A 74 -3.11 -2.83 2.09
C HIS A 74 -2.29 -1.88 2.96
N GLU A 75 -1.19 -2.38 3.54
CA GLU A 75 -0.29 -1.55 4.35
C GLU A 75 0.36 -0.45 3.49
N LEU A 76 0.76 -0.78 2.25
CA LEU A 76 1.34 0.16 1.31
C LEU A 76 0.35 1.27 0.93
N VAL A 77 -0.90 0.90 0.64
CA VAL A 77 -1.96 1.88 0.35
C VAL A 77 -2.17 2.81 1.55
N ALA A 78 -2.20 2.25 2.76
CA ALA A 78 -2.37 3.03 3.98
C ALA A 78 -1.17 3.97 4.23
N PHE A 79 0.07 3.51 4.00
CA PHE A 79 1.28 4.31 4.14
C PHE A 79 1.30 5.46 3.11
N CYS A 80 0.97 5.16 1.85
CA CYS A 80 0.80 6.17 0.82
C CYS A 80 -0.32 7.17 1.18
N ALA A 81 -1.43 6.72 1.78
CA ALA A 81 -2.48 7.62 2.24
C ALA A 81 -2.03 8.57 3.34
N LEU A 82 -1.29 8.05 4.34
CA LEU A 82 -0.75 8.85 5.42
C LEU A 82 0.17 9.96 4.90
N HIS A 83 0.94 9.67 3.84
CA HIS A 83 1.91 10.58 3.23
C HIS A 83 1.38 11.33 2.00
N ASN A 84 0.07 11.36 1.76
CA ASN A 84 -0.55 12.03 0.59
C ASN A 84 -0.06 11.54 -0.79
N MET A 85 0.45 10.31 -0.86
CA MET A 85 0.97 9.65 -2.07
C MET A 85 -0.02 8.61 -2.64
N LEU A 86 -1.33 8.73 -2.38
CA LEU A 86 -2.34 7.80 -2.92
C LEU A 86 -2.33 7.68 -4.45
N GLY A 87 -1.84 8.71 -5.16
CA GLY A 87 -1.59 8.65 -6.59
C GLY A 87 -0.66 7.48 -6.98
N LEU A 88 0.36 7.19 -6.17
CA LEU A 88 1.24 6.03 -6.37
C LEU A 88 0.51 4.71 -6.09
N ALA A 89 -0.32 4.67 -5.06
CA ALA A 89 -1.05 3.46 -4.65
C ALA A 89 -2.08 2.98 -5.71
N ASN A 90 -2.49 3.87 -6.62
CA ASN A 90 -3.36 3.53 -7.74
C ASN A 90 -2.63 2.86 -8.91
N ASP A 91 -1.29 2.82 -8.92
CA ASP A 91 -0.54 2.08 -9.93
C ASP A 91 -0.61 0.57 -9.66
N PRO A 92 -1.25 -0.23 -10.55
CA PRO A 92 -1.40 -1.67 -10.36
C PRO A 92 -0.06 -2.43 -10.39
N GLN A 93 1.01 -1.82 -10.89
CA GLN A 93 2.35 -2.41 -10.94
C GLN A 93 3.23 -2.00 -9.75
N LEU A 94 2.82 -1.04 -8.91
CA LEU A 94 3.65 -0.55 -7.80
C LEU A 94 4.07 -1.69 -6.87
N VAL A 95 3.11 -2.50 -6.42
CA VAL A 95 3.38 -3.65 -5.53
C VAL A 95 4.42 -4.59 -6.15
N LYS A 96 4.28 -4.91 -7.45
CA LYS A 96 5.23 -5.79 -8.13
C LYS A 96 6.63 -5.18 -8.19
N ARG A 97 6.74 -3.89 -8.51
CA ARG A 97 8.05 -3.20 -8.56
C ARG A 97 8.74 -3.18 -7.20
N LEU A 98 7.99 -2.87 -6.14
CA LEU A 98 8.54 -2.81 -4.77
C LEU A 98 8.99 -4.18 -4.26
N LEU A 99 8.27 -5.25 -4.61
CA LEU A 99 8.66 -6.61 -4.22
C LEU A 99 9.91 -7.13 -4.97
N VAL A 100 10.27 -6.53 -6.12
CA VAL A 100 11.50 -6.88 -6.85
C VAL A 100 12.73 -6.19 -6.24
N LEU A 101 12.54 -5.09 -5.50
CA LEU A 101 13.63 -4.38 -4.83
C LEU A 101 14.31 -5.27 -3.78
N SER A 102 15.61 -5.06 -3.62
CA SER A 102 16.32 -5.53 -2.43
C SER A 102 15.79 -4.84 -1.16
N PRO A 103 16.02 -5.42 0.03
CA PRO A 103 15.61 -4.78 1.29
C PRO A 103 16.09 -3.34 1.45
N GLY A 104 17.36 -3.07 1.12
CA GLY A 104 17.92 -1.71 1.21
C GLY A 104 17.25 -0.73 0.25
N GLU A 105 17.06 -1.13 -1.01
CA GLU A 105 16.36 -0.28 -1.99
C GLU A 105 14.90 -0.02 -1.60
N PHE A 106 14.25 -0.98 -0.94
CA PHE A 106 12.90 -0.81 -0.44
C PHE A 106 12.84 0.17 0.75
N GLU A 107 13.77 0.08 1.70
CA GLU A 107 13.91 1.04 2.80
C GLU A 107 14.24 2.47 2.30
N ASP A 108 15.09 2.58 1.28
CA ASP A 108 15.38 3.86 0.63
C ASP A 108 14.12 4.45 -0.02
N TRP A 109 13.31 3.61 -0.68
CA TRP A 109 12.04 4.03 -1.26
C TRP A 109 11.03 4.51 -0.19
N LEU A 110 10.94 3.83 0.96
CA LEU A 110 10.11 4.27 2.08
C LEU A 110 10.57 5.63 2.62
N THR A 111 11.88 5.82 2.77
CA THR A 111 12.47 7.08 3.24
C THR A 111 12.19 8.24 2.28
N ALA A 112 12.33 8.00 0.97
CA ALA A 112 12.00 8.98 -0.06
C ALA A 112 10.51 9.35 -0.04
N THR A 113 9.62 8.34 0.03
CA THR A 113 8.16 8.54 0.05
C THR A 113 7.71 9.35 1.26
N ARG A 114 8.26 9.07 2.46
CA ARG A 114 8.01 9.88 3.66
C ARG A 114 8.49 11.32 3.49
N SER A 115 9.67 11.50 2.89
CA SER A 115 10.29 12.82 2.73
C SER A 115 9.53 13.69 1.71
N GLU A 116 9.04 13.09 0.61
CA GLU A 116 8.24 13.76 -0.41
C GLU A 116 6.80 14.05 0.07
N GLY A 117 6.24 13.15 0.87
CA GLY A 117 4.89 13.28 1.45
C GLY A 117 4.78 14.22 2.64
N SER A 118 5.92 14.70 3.18
CA SER A 118 5.98 15.70 4.24
C SER A 118 5.57 17.07 3.69
N VAL A 119 4.26 17.31 3.58
CA VAL A 119 3.70 18.63 3.22
C VAL A 119 3.68 19.62 4.40
N THR A 120 4.26 19.22 5.53
CA THR A 120 4.41 20.02 6.73
C THR A 120 5.87 20.06 7.14
N GLY A 121 6.63 20.95 6.49
CA GLY A 121 7.68 21.67 7.20
C GLY A 121 7.07 22.62 8.23
#